data_AF-A0A8J2EZG6-F1
#
_entry.id   AF-A0A8J2EZG6-F1
#
_cell.length_a   1.000
_cell.length_b   1.000
_cell.length_c   1.000
_cell.angle_alpha   90.00
_cell.angle_beta   90.00
_cell.angle_gamma   90.00
#
_symmetry.space_group_name_H-M   'P 1'
#
loop_
_entity.id
_entity.type
_entity.pdbx_description
1 polymer ?
#
loop_
_entity_poly.entity_id
_entity_poly.type
_entity_poly.pdbx_seq_one_letter_code
_entity_poly.pdbx_strand_id
1 'polypeptide(L)'
;MVLPVPGIEFLDDSVVPEPSRKYFIWLRYALITEMVLAVFRMCLGDIAGALSDIICILFGIFFMRNDEVIEQIYRYLKNTMIAMCCGGGGFRVLMPFCFLSGLNGVFNLLIFIQFPVLVVYTILTSVLGLVELFCAFCGWQIYKSVSSYQLGGMGGGFGGFGAGARPAGGNAAGGGRVGGGSPGGSGGPGAAPGFGGLNAPPAQQPGFQVFQGQGRRLGD
;
A
#
# COMPACT_ATOMS: atom_id res chain seq x y z
N MET A 1 8.53 0.88 9.97
CA MET A 1 8.70 -0.47 9.42
C MET A 1 7.35 -0.90 8.88
N VAL A 2 7.13 -0.72 7.58
CA VAL A 2 5.88 -1.12 6.93
C VAL A 2 5.97 -2.64 6.76
N LEU A 3 5.07 -3.38 7.41
CA LEU A 3 4.97 -4.82 7.17
C LEU A 3 4.69 -5.00 5.67
N PRO A 4 5.56 -5.68 4.91
CA PRO A 4 5.28 -5.95 3.51
C PRO A 4 4.02 -6.79 3.48
N VAL A 5 2.91 -6.22 3.02
CA VAL A 5 1.68 -6.97 2.79
C VAL A 5 1.87 -7.66 1.44
N PRO A 6 2.13 -8.98 1.40
CA PRO A 6 2.42 -9.66 0.15
C PRO A 6 1.18 -9.64 -0.75
N GLY A 7 1.34 -9.15 -1.99
CA GLY A 7 0.35 -9.34 -3.06
C GLY A 7 -0.54 -8.15 -3.46
N ILE A 8 -0.39 -6.96 -2.86
CA ILE A 8 -1.21 -5.77 -3.23
C ILE A 8 -0.50 -4.87 -4.26
N GLU A 9 0.70 -5.24 -4.73
CA GLU A 9 1.60 -4.27 -5.33
C GLU A 9 1.18 -3.71 -6.71
N PHE A 10 0.26 -4.34 -7.45
CA PHE A 10 -0.07 -3.92 -8.83
C PHE A 10 -1.50 -4.22 -9.27
N LEU A 11 -2.50 -3.90 -8.43
CA LEU A 11 -3.84 -3.73 -9.00
C LEU A 11 -3.81 -2.45 -9.83
N ASP A 12 -3.61 -2.63 -11.13
CA ASP A 12 -3.74 -1.59 -12.14
C ASP A 12 -5.13 -0.96 -11.94
N ASP A 13 -5.16 0.36 -11.76
CA ASP A 13 -6.37 1.10 -11.38
C ASP A 13 -7.49 0.98 -12.44
N SER A 14 -7.15 0.46 -13.62
CA SER A 14 -8.09 0.03 -14.66
C SER A 14 -9.04 -1.09 -14.21
N VAL A 15 -8.72 -1.83 -13.14
CA VAL A 15 -9.52 -2.94 -12.60
C VAL A 15 -10.31 -2.53 -11.34
N VAL A 16 -10.53 -1.25 -11.11
CA VAL A 16 -11.44 -0.83 -10.02
C VAL A 16 -12.89 -1.15 -10.42
N PRO A 17 -13.61 -1.98 -9.65
CA PRO A 17 -14.99 -2.34 -9.94
C PRO A 17 -15.88 -1.10 -10.04
N GLU A 18 -16.80 -1.09 -11.00
CA GLU A 18 -17.81 -0.03 -11.13
C GLU A 18 -18.55 0.33 -9.82
N PRO A 19 -18.95 -0.63 -8.94
CA PRO A 19 -19.61 -0.26 -7.69
C PRO A 19 -18.70 0.55 -6.75
N SER A 20 -17.37 0.38 -6.83
CA SER A 20 -16.41 1.08 -5.98
C SER A 20 -16.20 2.53 -6.39
N ARG A 21 -16.43 2.88 -7.66
CA ARG A 21 -16.29 4.26 -8.17
C ARG A 21 -17.15 5.27 -7.42
N LYS A 22 -18.35 4.86 -6.99
CA LYS A 22 -19.23 5.70 -6.19
C LYS A 22 -18.53 6.11 -4.89
N TYR A 23 -17.94 5.17 -4.16
CA TYR A 23 -17.25 5.47 -2.90
C TYR A 23 -16.02 6.36 -3.10
N PHE A 24 -15.31 6.26 -4.23
CA PHE A 24 -14.21 7.19 -4.55
C PHE A 24 -14.69 8.64 -4.71
N ILE A 25 -15.82 8.86 -5.39
CA ILE A 25 -16.40 10.20 -5.54
C ILE A 25 -16.80 10.78 -4.18
N TRP A 26 -17.44 9.97 -3.33
CA TRP A 26 -17.85 10.40 -2.00
C TRP A 26 -16.64 10.67 -1.10
N LEU A 27 -15.61 9.83 -1.18
CA LEU A 27 -14.36 10.03 -0.46
C LEU A 27 -13.64 11.31 -0.90
N ARG A 28 -13.67 11.65 -2.20
CA ARG A 28 -13.13 12.92 -2.72
C ARG A 28 -13.79 14.12 -2.06
N TYR A 29 -15.12 14.16 -2.01
CA TYR A 29 -15.85 15.25 -1.36
C TYR A 29 -15.61 15.28 0.14
N ALA A 30 -15.54 14.12 0.78
CA ALA A 30 -15.24 14.02 2.22
C ALA A 30 -13.85 14.57 2.53
N LEU A 31 -12.82 14.21 1.76
CA LEU A 31 -11.45 14.69 1.94
C LEU A 31 -11.30 16.20 1.69
N ILE A 32 -11.98 16.74 0.67
CA ILE A 32 -12.00 18.19 0.43
C ILE A 32 -12.67 18.91 1.61
N THR A 33 -13.77 18.35 2.14
CA THR A 33 -14.46 18.89 3.31
C THR A 33 -13.57 18.86 4.55
N GLU A 34 -12.89 17.74 4.78
CA GLU A 34 -11.91 17.55 5.85
C GLU A 34 -10.78 18.59 5.77
N MET A 35 -10.25 18.85 4.56
CA MET A 35 -9.22 19.88 4.35
C MET A 35 -9.70 21.28 4.74
N VAL A 36 -10.92 21.66 4.35
CA VAL A 36 -11.51 22.95 4.73
C VAL A 36 -11.71 23.03 6.25
N LEU A 37 -12.26 21.97 6.86
CA LEU A 37 -12.50 21.93 8.30
C LEU A 37 -11.20 21.95 9.12
N ALA A 38 -10.13 21.29 8.65
CA ALA A 38 -8.82 21.33 9.29
C ALA A 38 -8.23 22.76 9.30
N VAL A 39 -8.39 23.52 8.22
CA VAL A 39 -7.99 24.94 8.17
C VAL A 39 -8.80 25.77 9.16
N PHE A 40 -10.13 25.57 9.23
CA PHE A 40 -10.96 26.24 10.24
C PHE A 40 -10.53 25.89 11.66
N ARG A 41 -10.18 24.63 11.91
CA ARG A 41 -9.68 24.17 13.20
C ARG A 41 -8.35 24.84 13.58
N MET A 42 -7.42 25.01 12.63
CA MET A 42 -6.20 25.79 12.85
C MET A 42 -6.51 27.24 13.21
N CYS A 43 -7.46 27.87 12.53
CA CYS A 43 -7.88 29.25 12.80
C CYS A 43 -8.49 29.43 14.21
N LEU A 44 -9.08 28.37 14.77
CA LEU A 44 -9.60 28.36 16.15
C LEU A 44 -8.51 28.08 17.20
N GLY A 45 -7.27 27.85 16.80
CA GLY A 45 -6.12 27.67 17.69
C GLY A 45 -5.84 26.22 18.12
N ASP A 46 -6.62 25.24 17.65
CA ASP A 46 -6.32 23.81 17.89
C ASP A 46 -5.34 23.27 16.84
N ILE A 47 -4.07 23.69 16.99
CA ILE A 47 -2.99 23.32 16.09
C ILE A 47 -2.70 21.81 16.16
N ALA A 48 -2.76 21.22 17.36
CA ALA A 48 -2.44 19.81 17.56
C ALA A 48 -3.46 18.89 16.88
N GLY A 49 -4.77 19.16 17.06
CA GLY A 49 -5.82 18.42 16.37
C GLY A 49 -5.72 18.59 14.86
N ALA A 50 -5.54 19.82 14.38
CA ALA A 50 -5.41 20.09 12.96
C ALA A 50 -4.19 19.42 12.30
N LEU A 51 -3.06 19.27 13.02
CA LEU A 51 -1.91 18.50 12.52
C LEU A 51 -2.25 17.01 12.34
N SER A 52 -3.05 16.43 13.24
CA SER A 52 -3.55 15.06 13.08
C SER A 52 -4.43 14.93 11.84
N ASP A 53 -5.37 15.88 11.66
CA ASP A 53 -6.28 15.93 10.52
C ASP A 53 -5.49 16.08 9.20
N ILE A 54 -4.46 16.95 9.17
CA ILE A 54 -3.56 17.12 8.02
C ILE A 54 -2.86 15.81 7.66
N ILE A 55 -2.37 15.05 8.65
CA ILE A 55 -1.72 13.75 8.39
C ILE A 55 -2.72 12.77 7.75
N CYS A 56 -3.95 12.71 8.25
CA CYS A 56 -5.02 11.90 7.66
C CYS A 56 -5.31 12.31 6.21
N ILE A 57 -5.46 13.62 5.95
CA ILE A 57 -5.66 14.18 4.61
C ILE A 57 -4.51 13.79 3.68
N LEU A 58 -3.26 13.87 4.14
CA LEU A 58 -2.09 13.47 3.35
C LEU A 58 -2.18 12.00 2.92
N PHE A 59 -2.49 11.09 3.85
CA PHE A 59 -2.69 9.68 3.51
C PHE A 59 -3.83 9.48 2.51
N GLY A 60 -4.93 10.22 2.66
CA GLY A 60 -6.05 10.19 1.72
C GLY A 60 -5.68 10.72 0.32
N ILE A 61 -4.80 11.73 0.22
CA ILE A 61 -4.25 12.21 -1.06
C ILE A 61 -3.39 11.13 -1.72
N PHE A 62 -2.49 10.48 -0.97
CA PHE A 62 -1.68 9.38 -1.47
C PHE A 62 -2.53 8.16 -1.89
N PHE A 63 -3.67 7.96 -1.24
CA PHE A 63 -4.64 6.93 -1.60
C PHE A 63 -5.36 7.29 -2.91
N MET A 64 -5.80 8.54 -3.08
CA MET A 64 -6.52 9.03 -4.26
C MET A 64 -5.61 9.56 -5.38
N ARG A 65 -4.37 9.07 -5.51
CA ARG A 65 -3.39 9.59 -6.49
C ARG A 65 -3.84 9.58 -7.96
N ASN A 66 -4.80 8.71 -8.31
CA ASN A 66 -5.30 8.52 -9.68
C ASN A 66 -6.53 9.38 -10.00
N ASP A 67 -6.98 10.17 -9.04
CA ASP A 67 -8.12 11.05 -9.20
C ASP A 67 -7.68 12.34 -9.90
N GLU A 68 -8.30 12.72 -11.02
CA GLU A 68 -7.88 13.88 -11.83
C GLU A 68 -7.77 15.19 -11.02
N VAL A 69 -8.63 15.37 -10.00
CA VAL A 69 -8.64 16.59 -9.18
C VAL A 69 -7.51 16.55 -8.15
N ILE A 70 -7.30 15.41 -7.50
CA ILE A 70 -6.29 15.23 -6.46
C ILE A 70 -4.90 15.00 -7.04
N GLU A 71 -4.80 14.55 -8.30
CA GLU A 71 -3.54 14.23 -8.98
C GLU A 71 -2.60 15.44 -9.00
N GLN A 72 -3.13 16.65 -9.20
CA GLN A 72 -2.32 17.87 -9.19
C GLN A 72 -1.65 18.07 -7.83
N ILE A 73 -2.40 17.91 -6.74
CA ILE A 73 -1.90 18.02 -5.37
C ILE A 73 -0.87 16.90 -5.09
N TYR A 74 -1.18 15.67 -5.51
CA TYR A 74 -0.29 14.52 -5.42
C TYR A 74 1.05 14.76 -6.14
N ARG A 75 1.04 15.39 -7.33
CA ARG A 75 2.27 15.71 -8.09
C ARG A 75 3.20 16.66 -7.35
N TYR A 76 2.68 17.53 -6.48
CA TYR A 76 3.51 18.35 -5.60
C TYR A 76 3.99 17.56 -4.38
N LEU A 77 3.12 16.77 -3.76
CA LEU A 77 3.43 15.97 -2.57
C LEU A 77 4.44 14.84 -2.84
N LYS A 78 4.45 14.26 -4.04
CA LYS A 78 5.32 13.12 -4.38
C LYS A 78 6.81 13.42 -4.24
N ASN A 79 7.20 14.70 -4.30
CA ASN A 79 8.60 15.14 -4.17
C ASN A 79 9.00 15.45 -2.72
N THR A 80 8.10 15.25 -1.75
CA THR A 80 8.33 15.56 -0.33
C THR A 80 8.80 14.32 0.44
N MET A 81 9.33 14.53 1.65
CA MET A 81 9.71 13.43 2.56
C MET A 81 8.54 12.49 2.89
N ILE A 82 7.31 12.99 2.83
CA ILE A 82 6.09 12.22 3.12
C ILE A 82 5.89 11.10 2.09
N ALA A 83 6.27 11.35 0.84
CA ALA A 83 6.24 10.35 -0.22
C ALA A 83 7.20 9.19 0.05
N MET A 84 8.37 9.46 0.66
CA MET A 84 9.30 8.38 1.06
C MET A 84 8.69 7.48 2.14
N CYS A 85 7.87 8.03 3.04
CA CYS A 85 7.17 7.27 4.08
C CYS A 85 5.98 6.48 3.53
N CYS A 86 5.24 7.05 2.57
CA CYS A 86 4.06 6.43 1.95
C CYS A 86 4.42 5.48 0.79
N GLY A 87 5.68 5.49 0.35
CA GLY A 87 6.13 4.79 -0.85
C GLY A 87 5.40 5.28 -2.10
N GLY A 88 5.06 4.35 -2.98
CA GLY A 88 4.29 4.66 -4.19
C GLY A 88 2.84 5.13 -3.95
N GLY A 89 2.33 5.09 -2.72
CA GLY A 89 0.93 5.36 -2.41
C GLY A 89 -0.02 4.21 -2.82
N GLY A 90 -1.27 4.56 -3.13
CA GLY A 90 -2.30 3.61 -3.56
C GLY A 90 -2.87 2.77 -2.41
N PHE A 91 -3.24 1.51 -2.69
CA PHE A 91 -3.93 0.65 -1.71
C PHE A 91 -3.13 0.33 -0.45
N ARG A 92 -1.80 0.45 -0.48
CA ARG A 92 -0.95 0.22 0.71
C ARG A 92 -1.19 1.23 1.82
N VAL A 93 -1.57 2.46 1.47
CA VAL A 93 -1.89 3.51 2.44
C VAL A 93 -3.35 3.49 2.88
N LEU A 94 -4.20 2.64 2.28
CA LEU A 94 -5.63 2.57 2.61
C LEU A 94 -5.87 2.11 4.05
N MET A 95 -5.19 1.05 4.49
CA MET A 95 -5.36 0.52 5.84
C MET A 95 -4.92 1.53 6.93
N PRO A 96 -3.72 2.13 6.88
CA PRO A 96 -3.35 3.14 7.87
C PRO A 96 -4.26 4.39 7.78
N PHE A 97 -4.71 4.78 6.59
CA PHE A 97 -5.69 5.86 6.42
C PHE A 97 -7.00 5.55 7.16
N CYS A 98 -7.63 4.41 6.90
CA CYS A 98 -8.89 4.03 7.55
C CYS A 98 -8.74 3.95 9.07
N PHE A 99 -7.61 3.45 9.56
CA PHE A 99 -7.35 3.33 10.99
C PHE A 99 -7.18 4.70 11.66
N LEU A 100 -6.35 5.57 11.09
CA LEU A 100 -6.12 6.91 11.62
C LEU A 100 -7.37 7.77 11.54
N SER A 101 -8.05 7.77 10.39
CA SER A 101 -9.33 8.47 10.18
C SER A 101 -10.40 7.97 11.15
N GLY A 102 -10.49 6.65 11.37
CA GLY A 102 -11.42 6.08 12.34
C GLY A 102 -11.13 6.50 13.78
N LEU A 103 -9.85 6.47 14.19
CA LEU A 103 -9.45 6.90 15.53
C LEU A 103 -9.67 8.39 15.76
N ASN A 104 -9.25 9.24 14.82
CA ASN A 104 -9.50 10.68 14.92
C ASN A 104 -11.01 10.96 15.02
N GLY A 105 -11.82 10.30 14.19
CA GLY A 105 -13.27 10.47 14.22
C GLY A 105 -13.88 10.14 15.58
N VAL A 106 -13.45 9.03 16.19
CA VAL A 106 -13.88 8.65 17.54
C VAL A 106 -13.40 9.66 18.59
N PHE A 107 -12.13 10.10 18.56
CA PHE A 107 -11.63 11.07 19.53
C PHE A 107 -12.31 12.44 19.41
N ASN A 108 -12.56 12.89 18.18
CA ASN A 108 -13.29 14.13 17.91
C ASN A 108 -14.73 14.08 18.45
N LEU A 109 -15.40 12.92 18.38
CA LEU A 109 -16.71 12.70 19.01
C LEU A 109 -16.65 12.58 20.53
N LEU A 110 -15.59 12.02 21.11
CA LEU A 110 -15.43 11.95 22.57
C LEU A 110 -15.22 13.34 23.18
N ILE A 111 -14.51 14.23 22.49
CA ILE A 111 -14.32 15.63 22.93
C ILE A 111 -15.66 16.35 23.08
N PHE A 112 -16.64 16.06 22.20
CA PHE A 112 -17.99 16.62 22.29
C PHE A 112 -18.68 16.28 23.63
N ILE A 113 -18.47 15.07 24.15
CA ILE A 113 -19.06 14.63 25.42
C ILE A 113 -18.39 15.35 26.61
N GLN A 114 -17.07 15.57 26.54
CA GLN A 114 -16.28 16.08 27.66
C GLN A 114 -16.43 17.61 27.86
N PHE A 115 -16.56 18.39 26.79
CA PHE A 115 -16.50 19.86 26.87
C PHE A 115 -17.65 20.57 26.13
N PRO A 116 -18.91 20.40 26.55
CA PRO A 116 -20.07 20.96 25.85
C PRO A 116 -20.17 22.50 25.85
N VAL A 117 -19.37 23.19 26.68
CA VAL A 117 -19.46 24.64 26.93
C VAL A 117 -19.02 25.48 25.72
N LEU A 118 -18.16 24.97 24.85
CA LEU A 118 -17.67 25.67 23.65
C LEU A 118 -18.48 25.28 22.41
N VAL A 119 -19.77 25.64 22.37
CA VAL A 119 -20.75 25.18 21.37
C VAL A 119 -20.26 25.25 19.91
N VAL A 120 -19.61 26.34 19.51
CA VAL A 120 -19.13 26.48 18.11
C VAL A 120 -17.99 25.50 17.81
N TYR A 121 -17.05 25.37 18.75
CA TYR A 121 -15.93 24.45 18.61
C TYR A 121 -16.41 22.99 18.65
N THR A 122 -17.33 22.66 19.55
CA THR A 122 -17.88 21.30 19.68
C THR A 122 -18.71 20.88 18.47
N ILE A 123 -19.46 21.80 17.86
CA ILE A 123 -20.13 21.57 16.57
C ILE A 123 -19.09 21.31 15.48
N LEU A 124 -18.04 22.13 15.38
CA LEU A 124 -17.00 21.93 14.37
C LEU A 124 -16.30 20.57 14.53
N THR A 125 -15.87 20.22 15.75
CA THR A 125 -15.18 18.94 16.00
C THR A 125 -16.09 17.75 15.80
N SER A 126 -17.38 17.85 16.15
CA SER A 126 -18.33 16.76 15.90
C SER A 126 -18.61 16.56 14.42
N VAL A 127 -18.77 17.63 13.64
CA VAL A 127 -18.89 17.55 12.18
C VAL A 127 -17.63 16.94 11.57
N LEU A 128 -16.44 17.38 12.00
CA LEU A 128 -15.16 16.83 11.55
C LEU A 128 -15.06 15.34 11.87
N GLY A 129 -15.42 14.95 13.09
CA GLY A 129 -15.42 13.54 13.50
C GLY A 129 -16.40 12.67 12.69
N LEU A 130 -17.58 13.20 12.35
CA LEU A 130 -18.53 12.51 11.47
C LEU A 130 -17.99 12.35 10.04
N VAL A 131 -17.31 13.37 9.51
CA VAL A 131 -16.66 13.33 8.19
C VAL A 131 -15.54 12.29 8.18
N GLU A 132 -14.70 12.23 9.22
CA GLU A 132 -13.61 11.25 9.32
C GLU A 132 -14.13 9.81 9.47
N LEU A 133 -15.21 9.60 10.23
CA LEU A 133 -15.86 8.28 10.29
C LEU A 133 -16.45 7.89 8.94
N PHE A 134 -16.99 8.85 8.21
CA PHE A 134 -17.50 8.63 6.86
C PHE A 134 -16.36 8.30 5.87
N CYS A 135 -15.23 8.99 5.95
CA CYS A 135 -14.00 8.69 5.21
C CYS A 135 -13.53 7.24 5.48
N ALA A 136 -13.43 6.86 6.76
CA ALA A 136 -13.04 5.51 7.16
C ALA A 136 -14.04 4.45 6.66
N PHE A 137 -15.35 4.74 6.71
CA PHE A 137 -16.39 3.86 6.17
C PHE A 137 -16.24 3.68 4.65
N CYS A 138 -16.08 4.76 3.88
CA CYS A 138 -15.86 4.67 2.44
C CYS A 138 -14.58 3.90 2.10
N GLY A 139 -13.48 4.19 2.80
CA GLY A 139 -12.22 3.46 2.65
C GLY A 139 -12.36 1.97 2.95
N TRP A 140 -13.14 1.61 3.99
CA TRP A 140 -13.45 0.22 4.31
C TRP A 140 -14.29 -0.47 3.22
N GLN A 141 -15.28 0.22 2.63
CA GLN A 141 -16.06 -0.34 1.52
C GLN A 141 -15.18 -0.58 0.28
N ILE A 142 -14.26 0.35 -0.01
CA ILE A 142 -13.29 0.18 -1.09
C ILE A 142 -12.36 -1.00 -0.80
N TYR A 143 -11.83 -1.11 0.42
CA TYR A 143 -11.01 -2.24 0.85
C TYR A 143 -11.75 -3.57 0.70
N LYS A 144 -13.00 -3.66 1.18
CA LYS A 144 -13.83 -4.86 1.06
C LYS A 144 -14.08 -5.22 -0.41
N SER A 145 -14.33 -4.22 -1.25
CA SER A 145 -14.52 -4.44 -2.68
C SER A 145 -13.25 -5.06 -3.27
N VAL A 146 -12.10 -4.44 -3.08
CA VAL A 146 -10.84 -4.87 -3.70
C VAL A 146 -10.34 -6.20 -3.15
N SER A 147 -10.42 -6.42 -1.84
CA SER A 147 -10.03 -7.69 -1.21
C SER A 147 -10.86 -8.87 -1.72
N SER A 148 -12.14 -8.67 -2.05
CA SER A 148 -12.97 -9.73 -2.62
C SER A 148 -12.51 -10.20 -4.01
N TYR A 149 -11.91 -9.32 -4.82
CA TYR A 149 -11.34 -9.69 -6.12
C TYR A 149 -10.00 -10.41 -5.96
N GLN A 150 -9.15 -9.96 -5.03
CA GLN A 150 -7.88 -10.62 -4.75
C GLN A 150 -8.08 -12.03 -4.17
N LEU A 151 -9.00 -12.18 -3.20
CA LEU A 151 -9.33 -13.49 -2.65
C LEU A 151 -10.15 -14.34 -3.63
N GLY A 152 -11.00 -13.74 -4.45
CA GLY A 152 -11.80 -14.43 -5.46
C GLY A 152 -10.96 -15.07 -6.57
N GLY A 153 -9.82 -14.47 -6.93
CA GLY A 153 -8.84 -15.07 -7.84
C GLY A 153 -8.06 -16.24 -7.23
N MET A 154 -8.04 -16.34 -5.90
CA MET A 154 -7.40 -17.42 -5.13
C MET A 154 -8.44 -18.31 -4.41
N GLY A 155 -9.72 -18.13 -4.78
CA GLY A 155 -10.92 -18.69 -4.17
C GLY A 155 -11.21 -20.13 -4.52
N GLY A 156 -10.14 -20.93 -4.64
CA GLY A 156 -10.14 -22.36 -4.39
C GLY A 156 -9.75 -22.70 -2.95
N GLY A 157 -9.89 -21.79 -1.98
CA GLY A 157 -9.74 -22.13 -0.56
C GLY A 157 -9.24 -20.99 0.33
N PHE A 158 -10.16 -20.18 0.86
CA PHE A 158 -9.87 -19.30 1.99
C PHE A 158 -10.95 -19.42 3.08
N GLY A 159 -11.27 -20.66 3.43
CA GLY A 159 -11.80 -20.98 4.75
C GLY A 159 -10.63 -21.31 5.67
N GLY A 160 -10.16 -20.36 6.49
CA GLY A 160 -9.13 -20.67 7.48
C GLY A 160 -8.36 -19.50 8.07
N PHE A 161 -9.04 -18.54 8.70
CA PHE A 161 -8.40 -17.59 9.63
C PHE A 161 -8.05 -18.26 10.98
N GLY A 162 -7.45 -19.46 10.93
CA GLY A 162 -7.25 -20.31 12.11
C GLY A 162 -6.29 -21.49 11.96
N ALA A 163 -5.50 -21.59 10.88
CA ALA A 163 -4.47 -22.62 10.77
C ALA A 163 -3.09 -22.02 11.09
N GLY A 164 -2.71 -22.15 12.36
CA GLY A 164 -1.36 -22.21 12.93
C GLY A 164 -0.21 -21.55 12.17
N ALA A 165 0.48 -20.64 12.89
CA ALA A 165 1.89 -20.40 12.68
C ALA A 165 2.63 -21.74 12.53
N ARG A 166 3.01 -22.09 11.30
CA ARG A 166 3.99 -23.15 11.06
C ARG A 166 5.36 -22.53 11.38
N PRO A 167 6.08 -22.99 12.41
CA PRO A 167 7.44 -22.56 12.63
C PRO A 167 8.28 -23.01 11.43
N ALA A 168 9.05 -22.08 10.89
CA ALA A 168 10.09 -22.35 9.93
C ALA A 168 11.18 -23.18 10.64
N GLY A 169 11.14 -24.50 10.48
CA GLY A 169 12.18 -25.39 11.01
C GLY A 169 11.72 -26.83 11.02
N GLY A 170 12.25 -27.65 10.12
CA GLY A 170 12.07 -29.09 10.20
C GLY A 170 12.22 -29.80 8.86
N ASN A 171 13.43 -30.28 8.59
CA ASN A 171 13.70 -31.36 7.66
C ASN A 171 12.69 -32.51 7.87
N ALA A 172 11.91 -32.84 6.85
CA ALA A 172 11.22 -34.12 6.76
C ALA A 172 11.76 -34.86 5.54
N ALA A 173 12.87 -35.56 5.78
CA ALA A 173 13.34 -36.63 4.94
C ALA A 173 12.29 -37.76 4.89
N GLY A 174 12.19 -38.42 3.73
CA GLY A 174 11.64 -39.77 3.63
C GLY A 174 10.15 -39.84 3.27
N GLY A 175 9.86 -40.09 1.99
CA GLY A 175 8.50 -40.41 1.54
C GLY A 175 8.47 -40.67 0.05
N GLY A 176 8.83 -41.90 -0.33
CA GLY A 176 9.09 -42.30 -1.71
C GLY A 176 7.95 -42.08 -2.69
N ARG A 177 8.31 -41.62 -3.88
CA ARG A 177 7.58 -41.85 -5.13
C ARG A 177 8.61 -41.89 -6.26
N VAL A 178 9.20 -43.07 -6.45
CA VAL A 178 9.99 -43.40 -7.64
C VAL A 178 9.03 -44.09 -8.60
N GLY A 179 8.63 -43.35 -9.63
CA GLY A 179 7.86 -43.87 -10.74
C GLY A 179 8.27 -43.15 -12.02
N GLY A 180 8.65 -43.93 -13.03
CA GLY A 180 8.68 -43.51 -14.42
C GLY A 180 9.99 -42.88 -14.88
N GLY A 181 10.88 -43.70 -15.43
CA GLY A 181 12.06 -43.22 -16.13
C GLY A 181 11.73 -42.57 -17.47
N SER A 182 12.71 -41.83 -18.01
CA SER A 182 13.12 -41.97 -19.41
C SER A 182 14.51 -41.35 -19.62
N PRO A 183 15.26 -41.83 -20.64
CA PRO A 183 16.71 -41.83 -20.64
C PRO A 183 17.32 -40.89 -21.71
N GLY A 184 18.58 -40.50 -21.51
CA GLY A 184 19.54 -40.35 -22.61
C GLY A 184 19.79 -38.93 -23.15
N GLY A 185 21.10 -38.64 -23.32
CA GLY A 185 21.63 -37.54 -24.14
C GLY A 185 22.67 -36.69 -23.39
N SER A 186 23.94 -37.10 -23.22
CA SER A 186 25.08 -36.87 -24.16
C SER A 186 24.97 -35.53 -24.90
N GLY A 187 25.82 -34.53 -24.72
CA GLY A 187 27.28 -34.56 -24.73
C GLY A 187 27.74 -33.54 -25.79
N GLY A 188 28.68 -32.65 -25.48
CA GLY A 188 29.26 -31.75 -26.47
C GLY A 188 30.09 -30.59 -25.91
N PRO A 189 31.43 -30.63 -26.03
CA PRO A 189 32.31 -29.48 -25.87
C PRO A 189 32.57 -28.80 -27.23
N GLY A 190 32.66 -27.47 -27.24
CA GLY A 190 32.92 -26.71 -28.47
C GLY A 190 33.57 -25.38 -28.20
N ALA A 191 34.89 -25.39 -28.06
CA ALA A 191 35.73 -24.21 -28.20
C ALA A 191 35.93 -23.90 -29.69
N ALA A 192 35.97 -22.61 -30.04
CA ALA A 192 36.55 -22.12 -31.28
C ALA A 192 37.30 -20.80 -31.01
N PRO A 193 38.53 -20.61 -31.55
CA PRO A 193 39.26 -19.35 -31.49
C PRO A 193 38.96 -18.50 -32.73
N GLY A 194 38.72 -17.19 -32.55
CA GLY A 194 38.45 -16.25 -33.64
C GLY A 194 39.15 -14.92 -33.42
N PHE A 195 40.16 -14.67 -34.24
CA PHE A 195 41.02 -13.48 -34.30
C PHE A 195 40.40 -12.45 -35.27
N GLY A 196 40.43 -11.15 -34.92
CA GLY A 196 40.34 -10.05 -35.89
C GLY A 196 39.07 -9.19 -35.83
N GLY A 197 39.22 -7.96 -35.32
CA GLY A 197 38.17 -6.94 -35.35
C GLY A 197 38.60 -5.65 -34.66
N LEU A 198 39.51 -4.90 -35.29
CA LEU A 198 39.94 -3.56 -34.89
C LEU A 198 38.79 -2.55 -35.07
N ASN A 199 37.97 -2.35 -34.05
CA ASN A 199 37.31 -1.07 -33.75
C ASN A 199 36.55 -1.18 -32.41
N ALA A 200 37.20 -0.75 -31.32
CA ALA A 200 36.56 -0.61 -30.03
C ALA A 200 36.61 0.87 -29.59
N PRO A 201 35.46 1.51 -29.29
CA PRO A 201 35.40 2.81 -28.62
C PRO A 201 35.99 2.76 -27.19
N PRO A 202 36.35 3.92 -26.60
CA PRO A 202 37.14 4.01 -25.38
C PRO A 202 36.53 3.27 -24.19
N ALA A 203 37.42 2.62 -23.43
CA ALA A 203 37.14 1.79 -22.29
C ALA A 203 36.19 2.46 -21.28
N GLN A 204 34.98 1.89 -21.17
CA GLN A 204 34.07 2.14 -20.07
C GLN A 204 34.71 1.52 -18.81
N GLN A 205 34.99 2.34 -17.81
CA GLN A 205 35.50 1.90 -16.51
C GLN A 205 34.56 0.81 -15.95
N PRO A 206 35.10 -0.28 -15.36
CA PRO A 206 34.28 -1.33 -14.78
C PRO A 206 33.52 -0.76 -13.58
N GLY A 207 32.25 -0.40 -13.83
CA GLY A 207 31.29 -0.09 -12.80
C GLY A 207 31.18 -1.27 -11.84
N PHE A 208 31.18 -0.96 -10.55
CA PHE A 208 30.98 -1.88 -9.44
C PHE A 208 29.90 -2.93 -9.77
N GLN A 209 30.32 -4.16 -10.07
CA GLN A 209 29.42 -5.30 -10.18
C GLN A 209 29.03 -5.71 -8.76
N VAL A 210 27.80 -5.37 -8.36
CA VAL A 210 27.17 -5.93 -7.16
C VAL A 210 27.22 -7.45 -7.29
N PHE A 211 27.84 -8.10 -6.29
CA PHE A 211 28.02 -9.53 -6.17
C PHE A 211 26.89 -10.34 -6.81
N GLN A 212 27.11 -10.84 -8.03
CA GLN A 212 26.41 -12.00 -8.55
C GLN A 212 26.88 -13.20 -7.75
N GLY A 213 26.34 -13.34 -6.54
CA GLY A 213 26.43 -14.57 -5.78
C GLY A 213 25.73 -15.66 -6.56
N GLN A 214 26.47 -16.39 -7.40
CA GLN A 214 26.08 -17.72 -7.85
C GLN A 214 25.91 -18.59 -6.60
N GLY A 215 24.67 -18.72 -6.17
CA GLY A 215 24.27 -19.60 -5.08
C GLY A 215 24.67 -21.03 -5.42
N ARG A 216 25.80 -21.44 -4.86
CA ARG A 216 26.33 -22.80 -4.84
C ARG A 216 25.30 -23.69 -4.14
N ARG A 217 24.76 -24.70 -4.84
CA ARG A 217 23.95 -25.74 -4.21
C ARG A 217 24.86 -26.52 -3.25
N LEU A 218 24.56 -26.50 -1.95
CA LEU A 218 25.07 -27.53 -1.04
C LEU A 218 24.25 -28.80 -1.29
N GLY A 219 24.87 -29.79 -1.92
CA GLY A 219 24.25 -31.08 -2.22
C GLY A 219 25.12 -32.07 -3.01
N ASP A 220 26.44 -31.84 -3.08
CA ASP A 220 27.44 -32.88 -3.34
C ASP A 220 28.11 -33.24 -2.00
#